data_AF-A0A534Y231-F1
#
_entry.id   AF-A0A534Y231-F1
#
_cell.length_a   1.000
_cell.length_b   1.000
_cell.length_c   1.000
_cell.angle_alpha   90.00
_cell.angle_beta   90.00
_cell.angle_gamma   90.00
#
_symmetry.space_group_name_H-M   'P 1'
#
loop_
_entity.id
_entity.type
_entity.pdbx_description
1 polymer ?
#
loop_
_entity_poly.entity_id
_entity_poly.type
_entity_poly.pdbx_seq_one_letter_code
_entity_poly.pdbx_strand_id
1 'polypeptide(L)'
;MLRAVLDAGIEPDFLVGTSAGALNAAFLGKGFSAESVKDLAGIWSELRTNDVFPGFGWLSSLRALAGSGVLASPSGLARIIERHLPATHAELAIPTAVIASDLATGSAVAFRQGDLRRHVLASAAIPGVFPPVAVDGRTFIDGGVSSHVPLLPARDLGAKTMVVLDTGFP
;
A
#
# COMPACT_ATOMS: atom_id res chain seq x y z
N MET A 1 12.92 7.38 -9.09
CA MET A 1 11.64 7.65 -9.78
C MET A 1 10.96 8.92 -9.27
N LEU A 2 10.46 8.96 -8.03
CA LEU A 2 9.76 10.14 -7.48
C LEU A 2 10.55 11.45 -7.57
N ARG A 3 11.86 11.42 -7.34
CA ARG A 3 12.71 12.61 -7.50
C ARG A 3 12.69 13.16 -8.93
N ALA A 4 12.70 12.29 -9.94
CA ALA A 4 12.64 12.72 -11.34
C ALA A 4 11.27 13.33 -11.70
N VAL A 5 10.18 12.87 -11.07
CA VAL A 5 8.84 13.48 -11.22
C VAL A 5 8.84 14.91 -10.69
N LEU A 6 9.43 15.12 -9.52
CA LEU A 6 9.60 16.47 -8.94
C LEU A 6 10.51 17.36 -9.79
N ASP A 7 11.66 16.85 -10.25
CA ASP A 7 12.60 17.62 -11.07
C ASP A 7 11.98 17.99 -12.43
N ALA A 8 11.00 17.22 -12.91
CA ALA A 8 10.20 17.53 -14.10
C ALA A 8 9.06 18.55 -13.83
N GLY A 9 8.88 19.01 -12.59
CA GLY A 9 7.83 19.96 -12.21
C GLY A 9 6.41 19.38 -12.27
N ILE A 10 6.26 18.05 -12.13
CA ILE A 10 4.96 17.40 -12.18
C ILE A 10 4.39 17.29 -10.78
N GLU A 11 3.23 17.93 -10.57
CA GLU A 11 2.45 17.84 -9.34
C GLU A 11 1.17 17.01 -9.56
N PRO A 12 0.88 16.03 -8.70
CA PRO A 12 -0.29 15.17 -8.88
C PRO A 12 -1.57 15.82 -8.33
N ASP A 13 -2.64 15.82 -9.12
CA ASP A 13 -4.00 16.16 -8.64
C ASP A 13 -4.53 15.12 -7.64
N PHE A 14 -4.11 13.86 -7.82
CA PHE A 14 -4.39 12.75 -6.92
C PHE A 14 -3.37 11.64 -7.09
N LEU A 15 -3.28 10.78 -6.08
CA LEU A 15 -2.40 9.62 -6.04
C LEU A 15 -3.22 8.33 -6.05
N VAL A 16 -2.69 7.29 -6.68
CA VAL A 16 -3.27 5.94 -6.66
C VAL A 16 -2.15 4.94 -6.38
N GLY A 17 -2.35 4.03 -5.44
CA GLY A 17 -1.32 3.07 -5.07
C GLY A 17 -1.87 1.70 -4.69
N THR A 18 -1.06 0.68 -4.95
CA THR A 18 -1.31 -0.73 -4.63
C THR A 18 -0.15 -1.25 -3.77
N SER A 19 -0.42 -1.95 -2.66
CA SER A 19 0.59 -2.57 -1.79
C SER A 19 1.65 -1.56 -1.30
N ALA A 20 2.95 -1.81 -1.55
CA ALA A 20 4.01 -0.83 -1.27
C ALA A 20 3.76 0.54 -1.95
N GLY A 21 3.15 0.54 -3.13
CA GLY A 21 2.70 1.75 -3.80
C GLY A 21 1.59 2.47 -3.05
N ALA A 22 0.69 1.76 -2.36
CA ALA A 22 -0.34 2.36 -1.51
C ALA A 22 0.27 3.04 -0.27
N LEU A 23 1.28 2.41 0.35
CA LEU A 23 2.05 3.04 1.44
C LEU A 23 2.72 4.33 0.96
N ASN A 24 3.38 4.28 -0.20
CA ASN A 24 4.05 5.44 -0.80
C ASN A 24 3.05 6.56 -1.14
N ALA A 25 1.94 6.21 -1.79
CA ALA A 25 0.88 7.14 -2.16
C ALA A 25 0.26 7.79 -0.92
N ALA A 26 -0.04 7.01 0.12
CA ALA A 26 -0.58 7.53 1.38
C ALA A 26 0.43 8.44 2.10
N PHE A 27 1.72 8.09 2.09
CA PHE A 27 2.76 8.92 2.71
C PHE A 27 2.90 10.27 1.99
N LEU A 28 2.98 10.25 0.66
CA LEU A 28 3.07 11.46 -0.17
C LEU A 28 1.74 12.22 -0.25
N GLY A 29 0.62 11.57 0.08
CA GLY A 29 -0.69 12.19 0.20
C GLY A 29 -0.75 13.27 1.28
N LYS A 30 0.15 13.22 2.28
CA LYS A 30 0.34 14.29 3.27
C LYS A 30 0.91 15.58 2.64
N GLY A 31 1.63 15.44 1.52
CA GLY A 31 2.28 16.53 0.80
C GLY A 31 3.33 15.97 -0.16
N PHE A 32 3.38 16.52 -1.39
CA PHE A 32 4.27 16.07 -2.45
C PHE A 32 5.37 17.12 -2.69
N SER A 33 6.49 16.98 -1.98
CA SER A 33 7.63 17.89 -2.01
C SER A 33 8.97 17.15 -2.03
N ALA A 34 10.06 17.86 -2.36
CA ALA A 34 11.41 17.30 -2.30
C ALA A 34 11.79 16.77 -0.91
N GLU A 35 11.29 17.39 0.15
CA GLU A 35 11.45 16.94 1.54
C GLU A 35 10.68 15.64 1.78
N SER A 36 9.39 15.58 1.45
CA SER A 36 8.60 14.36 1.63
C SER A 36 9.15 13.15 0.85
N VAL A 37 9.68 13.36 -0.36
CA VAL A 37 10.31 12.31 -1.16
C VAL A 37 11.63 11.86 -0.54
N LYS A 38 12.41 12.80 0.03
CA LYS A 38 13.64 12.47 0.76
C LYS A 38 13.34 11.67 2.03
N ASP A 39 12.33 12.07 2.79
CA ASP A 39 11.92 11.37 4.02
C ASP A 39 11.44 9.96 3.71
N LEU A 40 10.59 9.81 2.69
CA LEU A 40 10.14 8.49 2.24
C LEU A 40 11.31 7.60 1.82
N ALA A 41 12.28 8.15 1.09
CA ALA A 41 13.49 7.42 0.69
C ALA A 41 14.34 7.00 1.91
N GLY A 42 14.44 7.86 2.93
CA GLY A 42 15.11 7.56 4.19
C GLY A 42 14.46 6.38 4.91
N ILE A 43 13.13 6.39 5.05
CA ILE A 43 12.36 5.30 5.65
C ILE A 43 12.65 3.98 4.93
N TRP A 44 12.56 3.94 3.60
CA TRP A 44 12.83 2.73 2.83
C TRP A 44 14.28 2.23 2.94
N SER A 45 15.25 3.14 3.07
CA SER A 45 16.68 2.79 3.17
C SER A 45 17.04 2.17 4.52
N GLU A 46 16.33 2.58 5.57
CA GLU A 46 16.51 2.06 6.93
C GLU A 46 15.73 0.77 7.17
N LEU A 47 14.60 0.59 6.48
CA LEU A 47 13.74 -0.57 6.62
C LEU A 47 14.49 -1.88 6.36
N ARG A 48 14.27 -2.88 7.21
CA ARG A 48 14.74 -4.26 7.01
C ARG A 48 13.55 -5.19 6.77
N THR A 49 13.79 -6.28 6.06
CA THR A 49 12.76 -7.29 5.79
C THR A 49 12.09 -7.80 7.06
N ASN A 50 12.86 -8.00 8.14
CA ASN A 50 12.31 -8.47 9.41
C ASN A 50 11.45 -7.43 10.15
N ASP A 51 11.54 -6.15 9.80
CA ASP A 51 10.65 -5.11 10.34
C ASP A 51 9.22 -5.25 9.78
N VAL A 52 9.12 -5.63 8.49
CA VAL A 52 7.85 -5.82 7.78
C VAL A 52 7.32 -7.24 7.99
N PHE A 53 8.19 -8.23 7.91
CA PHE A 53 7.88 -9.66 7.99
C PHE A 53 8.57 -10.30 9.20
N PRO A 54 8.17 -9.93 10.44
CA PRO A 54 8.82 -10.45 11.64
C PRO A 54 8.65 -11.97 11.75
N GLY A 55 9.79 -12.66 11.79
CA GLY A 55 9.84 -14.12 11.85
C GLY A 55 9.61 -14.82 10.50
N PHE A 56 9.73 -14.11 9.38
CA PHE A 56 9.72 -14.73 8.06
C PHE A 56 10.94 -15.66 7.91
N GLY A 57 10.71 -16.97 7.82
CA GLY A 57 11.75 -18.00 7.88
C GLY A 57 11.34 -19.20 8.73
N TRP A 58 12.16 -19.59 9.72
CA TRP A 58 11.91 -20.80 10.52
C TRP A 58 10.58 -20.77 11.29
N LEU A 59 10.14 -19.60 11.77
CA LEU A 59 8.82 -19.43 12.41
C LEU A 59 7.68 -19.55 11.40
N SER A 60 7.88 -19.14 10.16
CA SER A 60 6.91 -19.35 9.07
C SER A 60 6.72 -20.84 8.79
N SER A 61 7.79 -21.64 8.82
CA SER A 61 7.70 -23.10 8.68
C SER A 61 6.89 -23.75 9.80
N LEU A 62 7.08 -23.30 11.05
CA LEU A 62 6.27 -23.78 12.18
C LEU A 62 4.80 -23.38 12.06
N ARG A 63 4.52 -22.14 11.64
CA ARG A 63 3.15 -21.65 11.40
C ARG A 63 2.45 -22.41 10.28
N ALA A 64 3.16 -22.71 9.20
CA ALA A 64 2.66 -23.52 8.10
C ALA A 64 2.31 -24.94 8.56
N LEU A 65 3.19 -25.59 9.34
CA LEU A 65 2.93 -26.92 9.92
C LEU A 65 1.76 -26.90 10.92
N ALA A 66 1.58 -25.80 11.63
CA ALA A 66 0.44 -25.58 12.53
C ALA A 66 -0.87 -25.25 11.80
N GLY A 67 -0.88 -25.22 10.46
CA GLY A 67 -2.08 -25.01 9.65
C GLY A 67 -2.63 -23.58 9.64
N SER A 68 -1.84 -22.57 10.04
CA SER A 68 -2.34 -21.19 10.15
C SER A 68 -2.63 -20.51 8.80
N GLY A 69 -2.11 -21.05 7.69
CA GLY A 69 -2.25 -20.47 6.35
C GLY A 69 -1.54 -19.12 6.13
N VAL A 70 -0.83 -18.61 7.14
CA VAL A 70 -0.20 -17.27 7.16
C VAL A 70 1.24 -17.37 7.67
N LEU A 71 2.19 -16.85 6.90
CA LEU A 71 3.63 -16.99 7.15
C LEU A 71 4.25 -15.86 7.98
N ALA A 72 3.63 -14.67 8.07
CA ALA A 72 4.11 -13.51 8.81
C ALA A 72 3.02 -12.85 9.67
N SER A 73 3.43 -12.23 10.78
CA SER A 73 2.51 -11.39 11.57
C SER A 73 2.30 -10.04 10.88
N PRO A 74 1.06 -9.52 10.78
CA PRO A 74 0.82 -8.20 10.22
C PRO A 74 1.29 -7.05 11.13
N SER A 75 1.73 -7.35 12.36
CA SER A 75 2.08 -6.35 13.38
C SER A 75 3.26 -5.44 13.00
N GLY A 76 4.24 -5.96 12.26
CA GLY A 76 5.38 -5.17 11.78
C GLY A 76 4.94 -4.09 10.79
N LEU A 77 4.25 -4.52 9.73
CA LEU A 77 3.65 -3.63 8.74
C LEU A 77 2.63 -2.65 9.36
N ALA A 78 1.74 -3.11 10.25
CA ALA A 78 0.79 -2.26 10.94
C ALA A 78 1.48 -1.14 11.74
N ARG A 79 2.58 -1.45 12.44
CA ARG A 79 3.37 -0.46 13.17
C ARG A 79 4.01 0.59 12.26
N ILE A 80 4.51 0.17 11.09
CA ILE A 80 5.08 1.10 10.09
C ILE A 80 3.98 2.04 9.58
N ILE A 81 2.81 1.49 9.25
CA ILE A 81 1.63 2.26 8.82
C ILE A 81 1.22 3.27 9.91
N GLU A 82 1.04 2.82 11.15
CA GLU A 82 0.65 3.67 12.29
C GLU A 82 1.65 4.80 12.56
N ARG A 83 2.95 4.52 12.43
CA ARG A 83 4.03 5.48 12.66
C ARG A 83 4.07 6.58 11.61
N HIS A 84 3.81 6.25 10.35
CA HIS A 84 4.13 7.15 9.23
C HIS A 84 2.90 7.73 8.52
N LEU A 85 1.70 7.15 8.70
CA LEU A 85 0.48 7.55 8.02
C LEU A 85 -0.57 8.14 8.98
N PRO A 86 -1.38 9.12 8.55
CA PRO A 86 -2.53 9.58 9.32
C PRO A 86 -3.57 8.48 9.46
N ALA A 87 -4.55 8.66 10.35
CA ALA A 87 -5.57 7.65 10.61
C ALA A 87 -6.56 7.52 9.45
N THR A 88 -6.91 8.64 8.82
CA THR A 88 -8.00 8.71 7.85
C THR A 88 -7.58 9.37 6.54
N HIS A 89 -8.30 9.06 5.46
CA HIS A 89 -8.07 9.71 4.16
C HIS A 89 -8.33 11.22 4.19
N ALA A 90 -9.18 11.70 5.11
CA ALA A 90 -9.54 13.12 5.22
C ALA A 90 -8.38 14.01 5.71
N GLU A 91 -7.36 13.41 6.31
CA GLU A 91 -6.15 14.10 6.79
C GLU A 91 -5.09 14.27 5.68
N LEU A 92 -5.31 13.69 4.49
CA LEU A 92 -4.40 13.82 3.35
C LEU A 92 -4.67 15.13 2.60
N ALA A 93 -3.60 15.89 2.34
CA ALA A 93 -3.66 17.11 1.55
C ALA A 93 -3.92 16.83 0.06
N ILE A 94 -3.43 15.69 -0.43
CA ILE A 94 -3.61 15.23 -1.82
C ILE A 94 -4.55 14.03 -1.81
N PRO A 95 -5.68 14.07 -2.56
CA PRO A 95 -6.59 12.95 -2.66
C PRO A 95 -5.84 11.68 -3.05
N THR A 96 -5.99 10.62 -2.23
CA THR A 96 -5.26 9.37 -2.43
C THR A 96 -6.22 8.20 -2.46
N ALA A 97 -6.09 7.36 -3.49
CA ALA A 97 -6.80 6.11 -3.63
C ALA A 97 -5.89 4.92 -3.30
N VAL A 98 -6.35 4.07 -2.39
CA VAL A 98 -5.67 2.83 -2.00
C VAL A 98 -6.39 1.65 -2.64
N ILE A 99 -5.67 0.86 -3.42
CA ILE A 99 -6.24 -0.26 -4.17
C ILE A 99 -6.06 -1.57 -3.40
N ALA A 100 -7.15 -2.25 -3.08
CA ALA A 100 -7.13 -3.61 -2.55
C ALA A 100 -7.97 -4.54 -3.42
N SER A 101 -7.76 -5.85 -3.30
CA SER A 101 -8.57 -6.85 -4.00
C SER A 101 -9.62 -7.40 -3.05
N ASP A 102 -10.88 -7.35 -3.45
CA ASP A 102 -11.95 -8.04 -2.73
C ASP A 102 -11.74 -9.55 -2.88
N LEU A 103 -11.60 -10.25 -1.76
CA LEU A 103 -11.30 -11.68 -1.74
C LEU A 103 -12.44 -12.52 -2.33
N ALA A 104 -13.70 -12.09 -2.18
CA ALA A 104 -14.86 -12.84 -2.64
C ALA A 104 -15.10 -12.69 -4.14
N THR A 105 -14.84 -11.50 -4.70
CA THR A 105 -15.13 -11.21 -6.12
C THR A 105 -13.89 -11.22 -7.02
N GLY A 106 -12.69 -11.08 -6.44
CA GLY A 106 -11.45 -10.87 -7.17
C GLY A 106 -11.31 -9.47 -7.79
N SER A 107 -12.27 -8.57 -7.56
CA SER A 107 -12.27 -7.23 -8.15
C SER A 107 -11.40 -6.25 -7.37
N ALA A 108 -10.79 -5.31 -8.10
CA ALA A 108 -10.11 -4.17 -7.50
C ALA A 108 -11.12 -3.21 -6.87
N VAL A 109 -10.81 -2.72 -5.67
CA VAL A 109 -11.57 -1.69 -4.96
C VAL A 109 -10.65 -0.52 -4.63
N ALA A 110 -11.08 0.70 -4.98
CA ALA A 110 -10.36 1.92 -4.70
C ALA A 110 -10.93 2.63 -3.47
N PHE A 111 -10.26 2.50 -2.33
CA PHE A 111 -10.64 3.23 -1.12
C PHE A 111 -10.13 4.67 -1.17
N ARG A 112 -11.02 5.64 -0.95
CA ARG A 112 -10.70 7.08 -0.98
C ARG A 112 -11.15 7.85 0.25
N GLN A 113 -11.87 7.20 1.16
CA GLN A 113 -12.47 7.80 2.35
C GLN A 113 -12.48 6.75 3.47
N GLY A 114 -12.50 7.18 4.73
CA GLY A 114 -12.50 6.29 5.89
C GLY A 114 -11.10 6.02 6.45
N ASP A 115 -10.91 4.84 7.03
CA ASP A 115 -9.69 4.41 7.74
C ASP A 115 -8.53 4.10 6.77
N LEU A 116 -7.66 5.09 6.57
CA LEU A 116 -6.54 5.00 5.64
C LEU A 116 -5.59 3.88 6.02
N ARG A 117 -5.28 3.75 7.32
CA ARG A 117 -4.31 2.76 7.81
C ARG A 117 -4.81 1.35 7.52
N ARG A 118 -6.09 1.11 7.76
CA ARG A 118 -6.73 -0.17 7.47
C ARG A 118 -6.80 -0.46 5.97
N HIS A 119 -7.08 0.53 5.13
CA HIS A 119 -7.06 0.35 3.68
C HIS A 119 -5.65 0.03 3.17
N VAL A 120 -4.62 0.72 3.66
CA VAL A 120 -3.22 0.43 3.29
C VAL A 120 -2.80 -0.95 3.77
N LEU A 121 -3.19 -1.35 4.99
CA LEU A 121 -2.92 -2.69 5.50
C LEU A 121 -3.60 -3.77 4.64
N ALA A 122 -4.85 -3.56 4.23
CA ALA A 122 -5.57 -4.45 3.32
C ALA A 122 -4.88 -4.53 1.95
N SER A 123 -4.49 -3.39 1.38
CA SER A 123 -3.82 -3.28 0.09
C SER A 123 -2.48 -4.00 0.03
N ALA A 124 -1.83 -4.22 1.18
CA ALA A 124 -0.55 -4.90 1.34
C ALA A 124 -0.67 -6.31 1.97
N ALA A 125 -1.89 -6.85 2.11
CA ALA A 125 -2.15 -8.15 2.73
C ALA A 125 -1.88 -9.31 1.75
N ILE A 126 -0.60 -9.58 1.47
CA ILE A 126 -0.16 -10.58 0.49
C ILE A 126 -0.69 -11.98 0.88
N PRO A 127 -1.47 -12.65 0.01
CA PRO A 127 -1.99 -13.99 0.29
C PRO A 127 -0.88 -14.99 0.68
N GLY A 128 -1.14 -15.76 1.74
CA GLY A 128 -0.18 -16.71 2.31
C GLY A 128 0.89 -16.07 3.19
N VAL A 129 1.19 -14.77 3.02
CA VAL A 129 2.17 -14.07 3.87
C VAL A 129 1.47 -13.36 5.03
N PHE A 130 0.43 -12.59 4.75
CA PHE A 130 -0.36 -11.85 5.74
C PHE A 130 -1.82 -12.33 5.75
N PRO A 131 -2.53 -12.20 6.88
CA PRO A 131 -3.95 -12.53 6.93
C PRO A 131 -4.77 -11.52 6.12
N PRO A 132 -5.89 -11.93 5.49
CA PRO A 132 -6.83 -11.01 4.88
C PRO A 132 -7.37 -9.98 5.89
N VAL A 133 -7.71 -8.79 5.41
CA VAL A 133 -8.16 -7.68 6.24
C VAL A 133 -9.64 -7.41 5.97
N ALA A 134 -10.46 -7.46 7.02
CA ALA A 134 -11.88 -7.10 6.91
C ALA A 134 -12.04 -5.57 6.88
N VAL A 135 -12.76 -5.02 5.92
CA VAL A 135 -13.11 -3.59 5.85
C VAL A 135 -14.60 -3.50 5.53
N ASP A 136 -15.38 -2.82 6.36
CA ASP A 136 -16.83 -2.61 6.19
C ASP A 136 -17.62 -3.88 5.84
N GLY A 137 -17.33 -4.99 6.54
CA GLY A 137 -18.00 -6.28 6.36
C GLY A 137 -17.55 -7.09 5.13
N ARG A 138 -16.61 -6.57 4.32
CA ARG A 138 -15.97 -7.28 3.21
C ARG A 138 -14.54 -7.67 3.57
N THR A 139 -13.99 -8.68 2.91
CA THR A 139 -12.63 -9.17 3.17
C THR A 139 -11.73 -8.84 2.00
N PHE A 140 -10.57 -8.27 2.28
CA PHE A 140 -9.62 -7.79 1.28
C PHE A 140 -8.24 -8.41 1.46
N ILE A 141 -7.56 -8.56 0.33
CA ILE A 141 -6.17 -8.99 0.22
C ILE A 141 -5.38 -7.98 -0.61
N ASP A 142 -4.07 -8.23 -0.75
CA ASP A 142 -3.17 -7.37 -1.51
C ASP A 142 -3.74 -7.00 -2.88
N GLY A 143 -3.77 -5.71 -3.17
CA GLY A 143 -4.38 -5.19 -4.39
C GLY A 143 -3.66 -5.61 -5.67
N GLY A 144 -2.43 -6.11 -5.55
CA GLY A 144 -1.64 -6.64 -6.64
C GLY A 144 -2.25 -7.87 -7.30
N VAL A 145 -3.14 -8.58 -6.59
CA VAL A 145 -3.88 -9.73 -7.14
C VAL A 145 -4.83 -9.30 -8.26
N SER A 146 -5.54 -8.18 -8.08
CA SER A 146 -6.47 -7.66 -9.10
C SER A 146 -5.89 -6.55 -9.97
N SER A 147 -4.95 -5.75 -9.43
CA SER A 147 -4.46 -4.55 -10.09
C SER A 147 -3.10 -4.08 -9.52
N HIS A 148 -2.03 -4.77 -9.94
CA HIS A 148 -0.65 -4.43 -9.55
C HIS A 148 -0.26 -3.00 -9.94
N VAL A 149 -0.46 -2.65 -11.21
CA VAL A 149 -0.34 -1.27 -11.70
C VAL A 149 -1.75 -0.73 -11.93
N PRO A 150 -2.27 0.17 -11.08
CA PRO A 150 -3.69 0.50 -11.03
C PRO A 150 -4.13 1.50 -12.11
N LEU A 151 -3.84 1.22 -13.38
CA LEU A 151 -4.21 2.07 -14.51
C LEU A 151 -5.71 2.18 -14.71
N LEU A 152 -6.42 1.04 -14.64
CA LEU A 152 -7.87 1.02 -14.80
C LEU A 152 -8.57 1.75 -13.63
N PRO A 153 -8.27 1.45 -12.35
CA PRO A 153 -8.77 2.27 -11.25
C PRO A 153 -8.45 3.76 -11.41
N ALA A 154 -7.22 4.14 -11.78
CA ALA A 154 -6.86 5.54 -11.96
C ALA A 154 -7.70 6.22 -13.07
N ARG A 155 -7.91 5.54 -14.20
CA ARG A 155 -8.78 6.02 -15.28
C ARG A 155 -10.21 6.21 -14.81
N ASP A 156 -10.76 5.22 -14.11
CA ASP A 156 -12.15 5.24 -13.64
C ASP A 156 -12.37 6.31 -12.56
N LEU A 157 -11.30 6.71 -11.86
CA LEU A 157 -11.28 7.87 -10.95
C LEU A 157 -11.14 9.23 -11.66
N GLY A 158 -10.98 9.23 -12.99
CA GLY A 158 -10.96 10.44 -13.81
C GLY A 158 -9.57 10.90 -14.27
N ALA A 159 -8.52 10.09 -14.12
CA ALA A 159 -7.19 10.43 -14.65
C ALA A 159 -7.25 10.57 -16.18
N LYS A 160 -6.78 11.71 -16.68
CA LYS A 160 -6.57 11.98 -18.12
C LYS A 160 -5.13 11.76 -18.56
N THR A 161 -4.20 11.98 -17.64
CA THR A 161 -2.77 11.76 -17.80
C THR A 161 -2.28 11.01 -16.58
N MET A 162 -1.37 10.06 -16.76
CA MET A 162 -0.84 9.24 -15.67
C MET A 162 0.68 9.20 -15.75
N VAL A 163 1.34 9.45 -14.62
CA VAL A 163 2.77 9.15 -14.43
C VAL A 163 2.85 7.84 -13.65
N VAL A 164 3.32 6.79 -14.31
CA VAL A 164 3.32 5.43 -13.77
C VAL A 164 4.71 5.11 -13.23
N LEU A 165 4.77 4.77 -11.95
CA LEU A 165 6.00 4.34 -11.29
C LEU A 165 5.91 2.83 -11.04
N ASP A 166 6.28 2.05 -12.05
CA ASP A 166 6.32 0.60 -11.96
C ASP A 166 7.70 0.14 -11.48
N THR A 167 7.73 -0.71 -10.46
CA THR A 167 8.98 -1.32 -9.96
C THR A 167 9.30 -2.64 -10.66
N GLY A 168 8.37 -3.18 -11.45
CA GLY A 168 8.46 -4.50 -12.06
C GLY A 168 8.48 -5.63 -11.03
N PHE A 169 8.14 -6.84 -11.48
CA PHE A 169 8.56 -8.08 -10.84
C PHE A 169 9.64 -8.70 -11.74
N PRO A 170 10.82 -9.10 -11.22
CA PRO A 170 11.80 -9.84 -12.01
C PRO A 170 11.27 -11.21 -12.45
#